data_AF-A0A941N7A3-F1
#
_entry.id   AF-A0A941N7A3-F1
#
_cell.length_a   1.000
_cell.length_b   1.000
_cell.length_c   1.000
_cell.angle_alpha   90.00
_cell.angle_beta   90.00
_cell.angle_gamma   90.00
#
_symmetry.space_group_name_H-M   'P 1'
#
loop_
_entity.id
_entity.type
_entity.pdbx_description
1 polymer ?
#
loop_
_entity_poly.entity_id
_entity_poly.type
_entity_poly.pdbx_seq_one_letter_code
_entity_poly.pdbx_strand_id
1 'polypeptide(L)'
;MEQRWLTLCPFRKTADGQAAEPTYEELSTIRLDTARLKEIRSRLSDISGWMRILCQQIARRANEEDQQIGKFFQARFKAVRLLDEQALLACAWSRRAGIDLNPIRAALAETLESSGCTSVQRRIQAVQQAPASTPAGSPAAQITEEQSIVPAGCLISAPSAGVRATADQFLAPVSLEQQTGAALGPVLSKTGTRCSDKGFLPMSLGDYLQLLDWTGRQLAQGKKGRIPDNVGPILERLQLDQESWCDLVAHFGRRFFVVAGAPKTIDGTTSRIHQHRYHV
;
A
#
# COMPACT_ATOMS: atom_id res chain seq x y z
N MET A 1 -18.13 3.17 -9.72
CA MET A 1 -17.49 1.86 -10.01
C MET A 1 -17.31 1.67 -11.51
N GLU A 2 -18.37 1.99 -12.24
CA GLU A 2 -18.52 2.05 -13.69
C GLU A 2 -17.45 2.96 -14.32
N GLN A 3 -17.20 4.13 -13.73
CA GLN A 3 -16.14 5.03 -14.20
C GLN A 3 -14.75 4.38 -14.14
N ARG A 4 -14.41 3.73 -13.02
CA ARG A 4 -13.14 2.99 -12.87
C ARG A 4 -13.03 1.83 -13.87
N TRP A 5 -14.14 1.13 -14.12
CA TRP A 5 -14.19 0.09 -15.14
C TRP A 5 -13.88 0.65 -16.53
N LEU A 6 -14.45 1.78 -16.89
CA LEU A 6 -14.22 2.43 -18.20
C LEU A 6 -12.81 3.02 -18.32
N THR A 7 -12.17 3.42 -17.22
CA THR A 7 -10.75 3.78 -17.23
C THR A 7 -9.85 2.57 -17.55
N LEU A 8 -10.18 1.38 -17.03
CA LEU A 8 -9.38 0.16 -17.24
C LEU A 8 -9.71 -0.55 -18.55
N CYS A 9 -10.98 -0.56 -18.93
CA CYS A 9 -11.55 -1.23 -20.09
C CYS A 9 -12.43 -0.24 -20.88
N PRO A 10 -11.81 0.75 -21.56
CA PRO A 10 -12.55 1.77 -22.29
C PRO A 10 -13.22 1.22 -23.55
N PHE A 11 -14.43 1.70 -23.86
CA PHE A 11 -15.02 1.52 -25.20
C PHE A 11 -14.35 2.43 -26.22
N ARG A 12 -13.92 3.61 -25.79
CA ARG A 12 -13.31 4.64 -26.63
C ARG A 12 -11.93 5.00 -26.13
N LYS A 13 -10.97 5.03 -27.04
CA LYS A 13 -9.61 5.50 -26.77
C LYS A 13 -9.36 6.83 -27.44
N THR A 14 -8.57 7.68 -26.79
CA THR A 14 -8.05 8.92 -27.38
C THR A 14 -7.03 8.60 -28.47
N ALA A 15 -6.65 9.61 -29.26
CA ALA A 15 -5.60 9.48 -30.29
C ALA A 15 -4.28 8.96 -29.69
N ASP A 16 -3.98 9.31 -28.44
CA ASP A 16 -2.81 8.87 -27.68
C ASP A 16 -2.97 7.45 -27.08
N GLY A 17 -4.05 6.74 -27.41
CA GLY A 17 -4.31 5.37 -26.96
C GLY A 17 -4.76 5.25 -25.49
N GLN A 18 -4.99 6.36 -24.80
CA GLN A 18 -5.53 6.37 -23.43
C GLN A 18 -7.06 6.20 -23.41
N ALA A 19 -7.62 5.84 -22.26
CA ALA A 19 -9.06 5.78 -22.07
C ALA A 19 -9.66 7.19 -22.20
N ALA A 20 -10.64 7.37 -23.09
CA ALA A 20 -11.39 8.62 -23.17
C ALA A 20 -12.25 8.81 -21.91
N GLU A 21 -12.56 10.06 -21.57
CA GLU A 21 -13.45 10.34 -20.44
C GLU A 21 -14.84 9.71 -20.67
N PRO A 22 -15.37 8.94 -19.70
CA PRO A 22 -16.67 8.31 -19.82
C PRO A 22 -17.80 9.33 -20.01
N THR A 23 -18.62 9.15 -21.05
CA THR A 23 -19.82 9.97 -21.24
C THR A 23 -20.92 9.52 -20.27
N TYR A 24 -21.80 10.45 -19.88
CA TYR A 24 -22.95 10.16 -19.02
C TYR A 24 -23.79 8.98 -19.54
N GLU A 25 -24.00 8.91 -20.85
CA GLU A 25 -24.74 7.84 -21.52
C GLU A 25 -24.09 6.46 -21.27
N GLU A 26 -22.79 6.32 -21.49
CA GLU A 26 -22.03 5.08 -21.26
C GLU A 26 -22.15 4.62 -19.79
N LEU A 27 -22.07 5.57 -18.85
CA LEU A 27 -22.25 5.30 -17.42
C LEU A 27 -23.69 4.86 -17.12
N SER A 28 -24.68 5.52 -17.73
CA SER A 28 -26.10 5.22 -17.52
C SER A 28 -26.46 3.83 -18.04
N THR A 29 -25.97 3.43 -19.21
CA THR A 29 -26.17 2.08 -19.77
C THR A 29 -25.64 1.00 -18.84
N ILE A 30 -24.46 1.21 -18.27
CA ILE A 30 -23.89 0.25 -17.31
C ILE A 30 -24.74 0.21 -16.05
N ARG A 31 -25.20 1.37 -15.54
CA ARG A 31 -25.99 1.43 -14.30
C ARG A 31 -27.35 0.75 -14.42
N LEU A 32 -27.98 0.85 -15.59
CA LEU A 32 -29.29 0.25 -15.86
C LEU A 32 -29.23 -1.28 -16.02
N ASP A 33 -28.07 -1.82 -16.44
CA ASP A 33 -27.86 -3.26 -16.59
C ASP A 33 -27.31 -3.89 -15.29
N THR A 34 -28.21 -4.44 -14.50
CA THR A 34 -27.88 -5.06 -13.21
C THR A 34 -26.98 -6.30 -13.33
N ALA A 35 -27.11 -7.08 -14.41
CA ALA A 35 -26.29 -8.26 -14.67
C ALA A 35 -24.85 -7.84 -14.98
N ARG A 36 -24.69 -6.84 -15.86
CA ARG A 36 -23.39 -6.26 -16.21
C ARG A 36 -22.73 -5.58 -15.03
N LEU A 37 -23.48 -4.88 -14.17
CA LEU A 37 -22.93 -4.33 -12.92
C LEU A 37 -22.35 -5.43 -12.04
N LYS A 38 -23.07 -6.53 -11.84
CA LYS A 38 -22.61 -7.66 -11.02
C LYS A 38 -21.32 -8.26 -11.58
N GLU A 39 -21.24 -8.41 -12.90
CA GLU A 39 -20.02 -8.86 -13.56
C GLU A 39 -18.85 -7.88 -13.37
N ILE A 40 -19.09 -6.59 -13.58
CA ILE A 40 -18.08 -5.54 -13.37
C ILE A 40 -17.59 -5.55 -11.92
N ARG A 41 -18.48 -5.74 -10.93
CA ARG A 41 -18.08 -5.86 -9.53
C ARG A 41 -17.14 -7.03 -9.32
N SER A 42 -17.49 -8.20 -9.87
CA SER A 42 -16.68 -9.41 -9.79
C SER A 42 -15.30 -9.19 -10.41
N ARG A 43 -15.25 -8.66 -11.64
CA ARG A 43 -13.99 -8.39 -12.36
C ARG A 43 -13.11 -7.36 -11.66
N LEU A 44 -13.69 -6.30 -11.10
CA LEU A 44 -12.94 -5.28 -10.34
C LEU A 44 -12.42 -5.80 -8.99
N SER A 45 -13.01 -6.87 -8.46
CA SER A 45 -12.54 -7.53 -7.23
C SER A 45 -11.53 -8.66 -7.49
N ASP A 46 -11.38 -9.11 -8.74
CA ASP A 46 -10.43 -10.16 -9.10
C ASP A 46 -9.01 -9.59 -9.32
N ILE A 47 -8.15 -9.87 -8.35
CA ILE A 47 -6.73 -9.49 -8.38
C ILE A 47 -6.01 -10.09 -9.59
N SER A 48 -6.39 -11.31 -10.02
CA SER A 48 -5.75 -11.98 -11.15
C SER A 48 -6.09 -11.27 -12.46
N GLY A 49 -7.36 -10.92 -12.65
CA GLY A 49 -7.82 -10.09 -13.75
C GLY A 49 -7.14 -8.73 -13.78
N TRP A 50 -7.03 -8.06 -12.63
CA TRP A 50 -6.34 -6.78 -12.51
C TRP A 50 -4.85 -6.89 -12.87
N MET A 51 -4.14 -7.88 -12.32
CA MET A 51 -2.71 -8.09 -12.58
C MET A 51 -2.46 -8.41 -14.06
N ARG A 52 -3.34 -9.18 -14.70
CA ARG A 52 -3.26 -9.45 -16.13
C ARG A 52 -3.33 -8.17 -16.96
N ILE A 53 -4.29 -7.28 -16.66
CA ILE A 53 -4.43 -6.00 -17.37
C ILE A 53 -3.21 -5.11 -17.12
N LEU A 54 -2.78 -4.97 -15.86
CA LEU A 54 -1.63 -4.16 -15.48
C LEU A 54 -0.35 -4.62 -16.20
N CYS A 55 -0.01 -5.91 -16.08
CA CYS A 55 1.18 -6.47 -16.71
C CYS A 55 1.13 -6.35 -18.23
N GLN A 56 -0.03 -6.52 -18.86
CA GLN A 56 -0.16 -6.37 -20.31
C GLN A 56 0.17 -4.95 -20.77
N GLN A 57 -0.30 -3.92 -20.05
CA GLN A 57 -0.02 -2.53 -20.40
C GLN A 57 1.47 -2.19 -20.24
N ILE A 58 2.07 -2.59 -19.12
CA ILE A 58 3.49 -2.34 -18.87
C ILE A 58 4.36 -3.09 -19.87
N ALA A 59 4.06 -4.36 -20.14
CA ALA A 59 4.82 -5.18 -21.10
C ALA A 59 4.78 -4.60 -22.51
N ARG A 60 3.63 -4.07 -22.95
CA ARG A 60 3.50 -3.44 -24.27
C ARG A 60 4.36 -2.19 -24.37
N ARG A 61 4.28 -1.30 -23.37
CA ARG A 61 5.07 -0.06 -23.34
C ARG A 61 6.57 -0.34 -23.31
N ALA A 62 7.02 -1.23 -22.43
CA ALA A 62 8.44 -1.56 -22.34
C ALA A 62 8.96 -2.24 -23.60
N ASN A 63 8.20 -3.17 -24.19
CA ASN A 63 8.58 -3.79 -25.46
C ASN A 63 8.64 -2.79 -26.62
N GLU A 64 7.74 -1.79 -26.63
CA GLU A 64 7.75 -0.72 -27.63
C GLU A 64 8.97 0.21 -27.46
N GLU A 65 9.29 0.59 -26.22
CA GLU A 65 10.48 1.38 -25.88
C GLU A 65 11.78 0.65 -26.28
N ASP A 66 11.87 -0.66 -26.02
CA ASP A 66 13.06 -1.48 -26.31
C ASP A 66 13.08 -2.05 -27.74
N GLN A 67 12.06 -1.77 -28.56
CA GLN A 67 11.86 -2.36 -29.90
C GLN A 67 11.91 -3.90 -29.91
N GLN A 68 11.43 -4.53 -28.84
CA GLN A 68 11.40 -5.99 -28.69
C GLN A 68 10.00 -6.55 -28.92
N ILE A 69 9.94 -7.85 -29.25
CA ILE A 69 8.70 -8.60 -29.33
C ILE A 69 8.82 -9.80 -28.40
N GLY A 70 7.80 -10.02 -27.56
CA GLY A 70 7.72 -11.23 -26.76
C GLY A 70 7.29 -10.98 -25.31
N LYS A 71 7.71 -11.90 -24.46
CA LYS A 71 7.24 -11.99 -23.08
C LYS A 71 8.14 -11.16 -22.15
N PHE A 72 7.57 -10.08 -21.61
CA PHE A 72 8.25 -9.19 -20.65
C PHE A 72 8.24 -9.73 -19.22
N PHE A 73 7.09 -10.21 -18.72
CA PHE A 73 6.94 -10.72 -17.35
C PHE A 73 7.03 -12.25 -17.25
N GLN A 74 7.33 -12.77 -16.06
CA GLN A 74 7.18 -14.20 -15.74
C GLN A 74 5.71 -14.67 -15.87
N ALA A 75 5.48 -15.98 -15.95
CA ALA A 75 4.15 -16.52 -16.24
C ALA A 75 3.11 -16.28 -15.13
N ARG A 76 3.53 -16.28 -13.85
CA ARG A 76 2.63 -16.24 -12.69
C ARG A 76 3.13 -15.20 -11.69
N PHE A 77 2.21 -14.41 -11.16
CA PHE A 77 2.49 -13.55 -10.01
C PHE A 77 2.36 -14.36 -8.71
N LYS A 78 3.05 -13.92 -7.66
CA LYS A 78 2.90 -14.47 -6.31
C LYS A 78 1.99 -13.56 -5.52
N ALA A 79 1.04 -14.15 -4.79
CA ALA A 79 0.19 -13.45 -3.84
C ALA A 79 0.23 -14.19 -2.51
N VAL A 80 0.81 -13.56 -1.50
CA VAL A 80 0.92 -14.10 -0.14
C VAL A 80 -0.09 -13.37 0.73
N ARG A 81 -0.95 -14.12 1.42
CA ARG A 81 -1.89 -13.54 2.39
C ARG A 81 -1.17 -13.29 3.71
N LEU A 82 -1.15 -12.04 4.15
CA LEU A 82 -0.55 -11.61 5.41
C LEU A 82 -1.62 -11.63 6.50
N LEU A 83 -1.40 -12.40 7.57
CA LEU A 83 -2.42 -12.62 8.61
C LEU A 83 -2.19 -11.79 9.88
N ASP A 84 -0.97 -11.34 10.12
CA ASP A 84 -0.61 -10.57 11.31
C ASP A 84 0.37 -9.44 10.98
N GLU A 85 0.66 -8.66 12.01
CA GLU A 85 1.53 -7.50 11.92
C GLU A 85 2.99 -7.89 11.58
N GLN A 86 3.48 -8.99 12.14
CA GLN A 86 4.83 -9.49 11.89
C GLN A 86 5.02 -9.82 10.41
N ALA A 87 4.05 -10.53 9.81
CA ALA A 87 4.06 -10.86 8.38
C ALA A 87 3.92 -9.60 7.52
N LEU A 88 3.13 -8.62 7.95
CA LEU A 88 2.96 -7.35 7.24
C LEU A 88 4.28 -6.57 7.17
N LEU A 89 4.91 -6.36 8.34
CA LEU A 89 6.19 -5.67 8.46
C LEU A 89 7.30 -6.43 7.73
N ALA A 90 7.39 -7.75 7.94
CA ALA A 90 8.39 -8.57 7.29
C ALA A 90 8.21 -8.58 5.77
N CYS A 91 6.98 -8.57 5.25
CA CYS A 91 6.73 -8.47 3.80
C CYS A 91 7.20 -7.11 3.26
N ALA A 92 6.82 -6.01 3.91
CA ALA A 92 7.21 -4.65 3.50
C ALA A 92 8.73 -4.46 3.49
N TRP A 93 9.42 -5.04 4.47
CA TRP A 93 10.84 -4.83 4.71
C TRP A 93 11.74 -5.97 4.24
N SER A 94 11.19 -7.10 3.78
CA SER A 94 12.01 -8.27 3.42
C SER A 94 13.06 -7.93 2.38
N ARG A 95 14.27 -8.48 2.53
CA ARG A 95 15.32 -8.31 1.52
C ARG A 95 14.94 -8.90 0.15
N ARG A 96 14.11 -9.95 0.13
CA ARG A 96 13.75 -10.71 -1.09
C ARG A 96 12.41 -10.35 -1.70
N ALA A 97 11.47 -9.89 -0.88
CA ALA A 97 10.15 -9.44 -1.34
C ALA A 97 9.98 -7.91 -1.27
N GLY A 98 10.78 -7.26 -0.42
CA GLY A 98 10.47 -5.97 0.18
C GLY A 98 10.68 -4.82 -0.77
N ILE A 99 9.69 -3.95 -0.74
CA ILE A 99 9.58 -2.78 -1.57
C ILE A 99 10.64 -1.75 -1.14
N ASP A 100 10.93 -1.67 0.17
CA ASP A 100 11.73 -0.57 0.72
C ASP A 100 13.22 -0.92 0.93
N LEU A 101 13.57 -2.16 1.32
CA LEU A 101 14.99 -2.58 1.48
C LEU A 101 15.62 -3.17 0.21
N ASN A 102 14.85 -3.38 -0.86
CA ASN A 102 15.37 -3.98 -2.08
C ASN A 102 16.42 -3.13 -2.81
N PRO A 103 16.30 -1.78 -2.94
CA PRO A 103 17.35 -0.98 -3.57
C PRO A 103 18.69 -1.08 -2.84
N ILE A 104 18.67 -1.10 -1.50
CA ILE A 104 19.88 -1.27 -0.68
C ILE A 104 20.49 -2.66 -0.90
N ARG A 105 19.65 -3.71 -0.94
CA ARG A 105 20.14 -5.05 -1.29
C ARG A 105 20.78 -5.10 -2.67
N ALA A 106 20.13 -4.49 -3.66
CA ALA A 106 20.57 -4.51 -5.04
C ALA A 106 21.79 -3.63 -5.30
N ALA A 107 22.35 -3.00 -4.26
CA ALA A 107 23.43 -2.02 -4.34
C ALA A 107 23.09 -0.83 -5.27
N LEU A 108 21.80 -0.50 -5.37
CA LEU A 108 21.29 0.67 -6.10
C LEU A 108 21.18 1.91 -5.19
N ALA A 109 21.26 1.72 -3.86
CA ALA A 109 21.23 2.78 -2.86
C ALA A 109 22.04 2.36 -1.64
N GLU A 110 22.66 3.32 -0.95
CA GLU A 110 23.40 3.08 0.30
C GLU A 110 22.55 3.37 1.54
N THR A 111 21.51 4.21 1.38
CA THR A 111 20.67 4.68 2.48
C THR A 111 19.18 4.65 2.10
N LEU A 112 18.30 4.80 3.07
CA LEU A 112 16.85 4.80 2.83
C LEU A 112 16.42 6.05 2.02
N GLU A 113 17.09 7.18 2.19
CA GLU A 113 16.82 8.44 1.49
C GLU A 113 17.21 8.36 0.01
N SER A 114 18.30 7.64 -0.29
CA SER A 114 18.79 7.42 -1.65
C SER A 114 18.06 6.29 -2.39
N SER A 115 17.16 5.56 -1.70
CA SER A 115 16.39 4.46 -2.29
C SER A 115 15.29 4.98 -3.25
N GLY A 116 15.69 5.20 -4.51
CA GLY A 116 14.80 5.67 -5.56
C GLY A 116 13.51 4.86 -5.69
N CYS A 117 12.38 5.55 -5.85
CA CYS A 117 11.07 4.97 -6.16
C CYS A 117 10.45 4.09 -5.06
N THR A 118 10.96 4.11 -3.82
CA THR A 118 10.37 3.36 -2.70
C THR A 118 9.26 4.14 -2.00
N SER A 119 8.45 3.43 -1.20
CA SER A 119 7.43 4.09 -0.39
C SER A 119 8.08 4.88 0.75
N VAL A 120 9.16 4.35 1.31
CA VAL A 120 9.94 4.96 2.39
C VAL A 120 10.60 6.26 1.96
N GLN A 121 11.22 6.31 0.78
CA GLN A 121 11.81 7.54 0.28
C GLN A 121 10.77 8.67 0.22
N ARG A 122 9.57 8.40 -0.31
CA ARG A 122 8.50 9.41 -0.40
C ARG A 122 8.02 9.88 0.97
N ARG A 123 7.93 8.97 1.94
CA ARG A 123 7.59 9.33 3.34
C ARG A 123 8.66 10.21 3.96
N ILE A 124 9.94 9.90 3.77
CA ILE A 124 11.05 10.72 4.28
C ILE A 124 11.02 12.11 3.64
N GLN A 125 10.82 12.19 2.32
CA GLN A 125 10.67 13.48 1.61
C GLN A 125 9.50 14.30 2.16
N ALA A 126 8.36 13.68 2.43
CA ALA A 126 7.21 14.37 3.02
C ALA A 126 7.52 14.93 4.42
N VAL A 127 8.24 14.18 5.26
CA VAL A 127 8.68 14.65 6.58
C VAL A 127 9.67 15.81 6.46
N GLN A 128 10.60 15.76 5.50
CA GLN A 128 11.58 16.84 5.27
C GLN A 128 10.94 18.11 4.68
N GLN A 129 9.85 17.95 3.92
CA GLN A 129 9.08 19.05 3.34
C GLN A 129 8.07 19.67 4.32
N ALA A 130 7.80 19.02 5.44
CA ALA A 130 6.92 19.55 6.46
C ALA A 130 7.60 20.77 7.14
N PRO A 131 6.92 21.92 7.25
CA PRO A 131 7.46 23.04 8.00
C PRO A 131 7.65 22.60 9.46
N ALA A 132 8.84 22.83 10.02
CA ALA A 132 9.15 22.55 11.42
C ALA A 132 8.08 23.20 12.31
N SER A 133 7.24 22.40 12.96
CA SER A 133 6.19 22.92 13.83
C SER A 133 6.79 23.53 15.08
N THR A 134 6.67 24.86 15.21
CA THR A 134 6.77 25.62 16.47
C THR A 134 5.84 25.00 17.53
N PRO A 135 6.23 24.93 18.83
CA PRO A 135 5.43 24.27 19.85
C PRO A 135 4.16 25.06 20.21
N ALA A 136 3.18 24.33 20.71
CA ALA A 136 1.81 24.73 21.02
C ALA A 136 1.67 25.93 21.98
N GLY A 137 0.68 26.79 21.67
CA GLY A 137 0.09 27.81 22.55
C GLY A 137 -1.23 28.32 21.95
N SER A 138 -2.35 27.93 22.56
CA SER A 138 -3.77 28.25 22.24
C SER A 138 -4.11 29.76 22.34
N PRO A 139 -5.38 30.25 22.19
CA PRO A 139 -6.64 29.56 21.87
C PRO A 139 -7.59 30.25 20.84
N ALA A 140 -8.61 29.48 20.43
CA ALA A 140 -9.99 29.87 20.10
C ALA A 140 -10.26 30.99 19.08
N ALA A 141 -10.74 30.59 17.90
CA ALA A 141 -11.69 31.39 17.13
C ALA A 141 -12.83 30.49 16.62
N GLN A 142 -14.04 30.94 16.93
CA GLN A 142 -15.33 30.28 16.72
C GLN A 142 -15.60 30.05 15.23
N ILE A 143 -16.07 28.85 14.88
CA ILE A 143 -16.68 28.59 13.56
C ILE A 143 -18.18 28.45 13.80
N THR A 144 -18.91 29.46 13.34
CA THR A 144 -20.37 29.48 13.22
C THR A 144 -20.80 28.42 12.19
N GLU A 145 -21.78 27.61 12.59
CA GLU A 145 -22.47 26.66 11.73
C GLU A 145 -23.19 27.39 10.59
N GLU A 146 -22.93 26.99 9.34
CA GLU A 146 -23.93 27.09 8.29
C GLU A 146 -23.95 25.80 7.49
N GLN A 147 -25.07 25.10 7.63
CA GLN A 147 -25.37 23.81 7.04
C GLN A 147 -25.69 24.00 5.54
N SER A 148 -24.96 23.32 4.66
CA SER A 148 -25.41 23.09 3.28
C SER A 148 -25.27 21.61 2.94
N ILE A 149 -26.44 20.98 2.83
CA ILE A 149 -26.65 19.57 2.50
C ILE A 149 -26.47 19.42 0.98
N VAL A 150 -25.49 18.63 0.54
CA VAL A 150 -25.40 18.14 -0.85
C VAL A 150 -25.18 16.61 -0.87
N PRO A 151 -25.88 15.86 -1.74
CA PRO A 151 -25.99 14.41 -1.64
C PRO A 151 -24.75 13.68 -2.17
N ALA A 152 -24.58 12.46 -1.66
CA ALA A 152 -23.47 11.55 -1.91
C ALA A 152 -23.27 11.20 -3.40
N GLY A 153 -22.22 11.77 -3.99
CA GLY A 153 -21.67 11.37 -5.28
C GLY A 153 -20.16 11.49 -5.22
N CYS A 154 -19.44 10.36 -5.31
CA CYS A 154 -17.99 10.28 -5.26
C CYS A 154 -17.40 10.90 -6.55
N LEU A 155 -17.37 12.23 -6.61
CA LEU A 155 -16.52 12.98 -7.51
C LEU A 155 -15.16 13.07 -6.84
N ILE A 156 -14.13 12.61 -7.54
CA ILE A 156 -12.75 12.97 -7.23
C ILE A 156 -12.72 14.49 -7.41
N SER A 157 -12.94 15.20 -6.31
CA SER A 157 -12.86 16.65 -6.29
C SER A 157 -11.40 16.97 -6.58
N ALA A 158 -11.15 17.85 -7.54
CA ALA A 158 -9.83 18.42 -7.73
C ALA A 158 -9.28 18.85 -6.35
N PRO A 159 -7.97 18.70 -6.08
CA PRO A 159 -7.41 19.05 -4.79
C PRO A 159 -7.85 20.48 -4.46
N SER A 160 -8.49 20.66 -3.31
CA SER A 160 -8.90 21.98 -2.84
C SER A 160 -7.67 22.88 -2.89
N ALA A 161 -7.79 23.98 -3.64
CA ALA A 161 -6.73 24.95 -3.84
C ALA A 161 -6.27 25.47 -2.46
N GLY A 162 -5.17 24.90 -1.93
CA GLY A 162 -4.65 25.26 -0.62
C GLY A 162 -3.82 24.19 0.09
N VAL A 163 -4.06 22.90 -0.17
CA VAL A 163 -3.23 21.83 0.44
C VAL A 163 -2.07 21.49 -0.49
N ARG A 164 -0.83 21.82 -0.09
CA ARG A 164 0.37 21.36 -0.80
C ARG A 164 0.35 19.83 -0.87
N ALA A 165 0.37 19.27 -2.08
CA ALA A 165 0.47 17.84 -2.28
C ALA A 165 1.81 17.35 -1.71
N THR A 166 1.76 16.55 -0.65
CA THR A 166 2.96 15.91 -0.10
C THR A 166 3.36 14.72 -0.98
N ALA A 167 4.65 14.41 -1.04
CA ALA A 167 5.14 13.30 -1.86
C ALA A 167 4.50 11.93 -1.50
N ASP A 168 4.00 11.77 -0.27
CA ASP A 168 3.41 10.55 0.26
C ASP A 168 1.87 10.56 0.28
N GLN A 169 1.21 11.57 -0.28
CA GLN A 169 -0.25 11.78 -0.13
C GLN A 169 -1.12 10.60 -0.61
N PHE A 170 -0.61 9.81 -1.55
CA PHE A 170 -1.28 8.61 -2.08
C PHE A 170 -0.98 7.34 -1.27
N LEU A 171 0.02 7.37 -0.39
CA LEU A 171 0.36 6.25 0.49
C LEU A 171 -0.59 6.20 1.68
N ALA A 172 -0.89 4.97 2.14
CA ALA A 172 -1.62 4.79 3.39
C ALA A 172 -0.78 5.32 4.57
N PRO A 173 -1.37 6.00 5.57
CA PRO A 173 -0.66 6.38 6.78
C PRO A 173 -0.07 5.16 7.49
N VAL A 174 1.11 5.28 8.10
CA VAL A 174 1.69 4.17 8.88
C VAL A 174 0.86 3.98 10.15
N SER A 175 0.67 5.07 10.89
CA SER A 175 0.05 5.06 12.21
C SER A 175 -1.45 4.76 12.11
N LEU A 176 -1.83 3.64 12.72
CA LEU A 176 -3.19 3.26 12.97
C LEU A 176 -3.63 3.89 14.30
N GLU A 177 -4.38 4.98 14.23
CA GLU A 177 -5.07 5.53 15.39
C GLU A 177 -6.18 4.55 15.80
N GLN A 178 -5.95 3.79 16.87
CA GLN A 178 -7.00 3.03 17.54
C GLN A 178 -7.88 3.99 18.32
N GLN A 179 -8.76 4.73 17.64
CA GLN A 179 -9.82 5.42 18.35
C GLN A 179 -10.71 4.36 19.01
N THR A 180 -10.78 4.39 20.34
CA THR A 180 -11.64 3.51 21.14
C THR A 180 -13.08 3.63 20.63
N GLY A 181 -13.60 2.57 20.02
CA GLY A 181 -14.94 2.57 19.38
C GLY A 181 -14.98 2.92 17.89
N ALA A 182 -13.84 3.04 17.21
CA ALA A 182 -13.81 3.26 15.76
C ALA A 182 -14.49 2.13 14.98
N ALA A 183 -15.34 2.51 14.02
CA ALA A 183 -16.03 1.58 13.15
C ALA A 183 -15.04 0.61 12.45
N LEU A 184 -15.39 -0.68 12.45
CA LEU A 184 -14.70 -1.69 11.67
C LEU A 184 -14.87 -1.38 10.18
N GLY A 185 -13.86 -0.77 9.57
CA GLY A 185 -13.90 -0.47 8.14
C GLY A 185 -12.83 0.50 7.67
N PRO A 186 -12.80 0.81 6.37
CA PRO A 186 -11.98 1.87 5.80
C PRO A 186 -12.46 3.25 6.25
N VAL A 187 -11.55 4.21 6.36
CA VAL A 187 -11.87 5.61 6.63
C VAL A 187 -11.73 6.36 5.31
N LEU A 188 -12.81 6.94 4.78
CA LEU A 188 -12.77 7.63 3.49
C LEU A 188 -11.72 8.75 3.49
N SER A 189 -10.99 8.86 2.38
CA SER A 189 -9.93 9.85 2.28
C SER A 189 -10.47 11.26 2.11
N LYS A 190 -10.02 12.19 2.97
CA LYS A 190 -10.40 13.61 2.89
C LYS A 190 -9.84 14.30 1.64
N THR A 191 -8.70 13.84 1.14
CA THR A 191 -8.00 14.46 0.01
C THR A 191 -8.33 13.83 -1.34
N GLY A 192 -9.02 12.68 -1.35
CA GLY A 192 -9.33 11.93 -2.57
C GLY A 192 -8.13 11.25 -3.25
N THR A 193 -6.92 11.40 -2.72
CA THR A 193 -5.68 10.86 -3.29
C THR A 193 -5.43 9.39 -2.97
N ARG A 194 -6.18 8.82 -2.02
CA ARG A 194 -6.10 7.41 -1.62
C ARG A 194 -7.48 6.86 -1.29
N CYS A 195 -7.59 5.54 -1.23
CA CYS A 195 -8.86 4.86 -0.93
C CYS A 195 -9.25 4.93 0.55
N SER A 196 -8.28 5.07 1.45
CA SER A 196 -8.52 5.12 2.90
C SER A 196 -7.46 5.94 3.63
N ASP A 197 -7.88 6.76 4.59
CA ASP A 197 -7.04 7.49 5.55
C ASP A 197 -6.69 6.63 6.79
N LYS A 198 -7.25 5.43 6.88
CA LYS A 198 -6.90 4.49 7.94
C LYS A 198 -5.46 4.00 7.79
N GLY A 199 -4.67 4.13 8.86
CA GLY A 199 -3.32 3.56 8.90
C GLY A 199 -3.32 2.04 8.97
N PHE A 200 -2.13 1.44 8.98
CA PHE A 200 -1.98 -0.03 8.91
C PHE A 200 -1.14 -0.64 10.02
N LEU A 201 -0.45 0.16 10.84
CA LEU A 201 0.38 -0.32 11.95
C LEU A 201 0.13 0.45 13.24
N PRO A 202 0.06 -0.22 14.40
CA PRO A 202 -0.04 0.43 15.70
C PRO A 202 1.32 1.00 16.16
N MET A 203 1.94 1.86 15.35
CA MET A 203 3.20 2.54 15.67
C MET A 203 3.30 3.90 14.98
N SER A 204 4.19 4.77 15.46
CA SER A 204 4.45 6.04 14.80
C SER A 204 5.24 5.85 13.49
N LEU A 205 5.21 6.84 12.59
CA LEU A 205 6.09 6.84 11.42
C LEU A 205 7.57 6.87 11.83
N GLY A 206 7.92 7.55 12.91
CA GLY A 206 9.29 7.61 13.43
C GLY A 206 9.80 6.23 13.87
N ASP A 207 8.99 5.50 14.64
CA ASP A 207 9.28 4.13 15.07
C ASP A 207 9.44 3.18 13.89
N TYR A 208 8.55 3.31 12.89
CA TYR A 208 8.62 2.54 11.66
C TYR A 208 9.93 2.78 10.90
N LEU A 209 10.35 4.04 10.75
CA LEU A 209 11.59 4.38 10.05
C LEU A 209 12.84 3.92 10.84
N GLN A 210 12.83 4.04 12.17
CA GLN A 210 13.94 3.60 13.02
C GLN A 210 14.09 2.07 13.03
N LEU A 211 12.98 1.34 13.12
CA LEU A 211 12.98 -0.12 13.02
C LEU A 211 13.45 -0.58 11.62
N LEU A 212 13.02 0.11 10.57
CA LEU A 212 13.47 -0.17 9.20
C LEU A 212 14.97 0.08 9.01
N ASP A 213 15.49 1.24 9.44
CA ASP A 213 16.90 1.58 9.34
C ASP A 213 17.76 0.58 10.11
N TRP A 214 17.37 0.28 11.35
CA TRP A 214 18.05 -0.74 12.15
C TRP A 214 18.01 -2.11 11.47
N THR A 215 16.87 -2.54 10.94
CA THR A 215 16.74 -3.81 10.21
C THR A 215 17.64 -3.83 8.96
N GLY A 216 17.70 -2.74 8.20
CA GLY A 216 18.59 -2.59 7.06
C GLY A 216 20.06 -2.77 7.44
N ARG A 217 20.49 -2.15 8.54
CA ARG A 217 21.85 -2.30 9.08
C ARG A 217 22.16 -3.73 9.55
N GLN A 218 21.22 -4.40 10.21
CA GLN A 218 21.42 -5.80 10.63
C GLN A 218 21.58 -6.76 9.45
N LEU A 219 20.96 -6.45 8.30
CA LEU A 219 21.02 -7.27 7.10
C LEU A 219 22.21 -6.92 6.19
N ALA A 220 22.84 -5.75 6.37
CA ALA A 220 24.05 -5.35 5.65
C ALA A 220 25.27 -6.18 6.12
N GLN A 221 26.22 -6.42 5.21
CA GLN A 221 27.44 -7.16 5.54
C GLN A 221 28.38 -6.28 6.38
N GLY A 222 28.29 -6.38 7.71
CA GLY A 222 29.20 -5.69 8.64
C GLY A 222 28.50 -5.24 9.92
N LYS A 223 29.11 -5.59 11.07
CA LYS A 223 28.73 -5.27 12.47
C LYS A 223 27.23 -5.29 12.79
N LYS A 224 26.78 -6.38 13.40
CA LYS A 224 25.50 -6.44 14.13
C LYS A 224 25.49 -5.34 15.19
N GLY A 225 24.68 -4.31 14.98
CA GLY A 225 24.55 -3.19 15.92
C GLY A 225 23.71 -3.57 17.13
N ARG A 226 23.89 -2.83 18.25
CA ARG A 226 22.98 -2.90 19.40
C ARG A 226 21.56 -2.49 18.99
N ILE A 227 20.55 -3.11 19.60
CA ILE A 227 19.15 -2.69 19.42
C ILE A 227 18.97 -1.28 20.04
N PRO A 228 18.46 -0.29 19.28
CA PRO A 228 18.08 1.01 19.83
C PRO A 228 17.01 0.87 20.93
N ASP A 229 17.00 1.77 21.92
CA ASP A 229 16.15 1.63 23.11
C ASP A 229 14.65 1.58 22.79
N ASN A 230 14.10 2.60 22.16
CA ASN A 230 13.69 2.45 20.77
C ASN A 230 12.85 1.24 20.29
N VAL A 231 13.59 0.31 19.71
CA VAL A 231 13.14 -0.81 18.89
C VAL A 231 12.82 -2.03 19.76
N GLY A 232 13.48 -2.16 20.91
CA GLY A 232 13.26 -3.27 21.85
C GLY A 232 11.77 -3.47 22.20
N PRO A 233 11.07 -2.44 22.69
CA PRO A 233 9.64 -2.52 23.00
C PRO A 233 8.76 -2.92 21.81
N ILE A 234 9.14 -2.54 20.58
CA ILE A 234 8.39 -2.90 19.37
C ILE A 234 8.54 -4.39 19.09
N LEU A 235 9.75 -4.93 19.20
CA LEU A 235 10.01 -6.36 19.02
C LEU A 235 9.33 -7.21 20.11
N GLU A 236 9.35 -6.76 21.36
CA GLU A 236 8.64 -7.39 22.47
C GLU A 236 7.13 -7.42 22.23
N ARG A 237 6.54 -6.31 21.78
CA ARG A 237 5.11 -6.24 21.41
C ARG A 237 4.77 -7.20 20.27
N LEU A 238 5.68 -7.32 19.30
CA LEU A 238 5.56 -8.28 18.21
C LEU A 238 5.85 -9.72 18.65
N GLN A 239 6.26 -9.98 19.90
CA GLN A 239 6.64 -11.30 20.42
C GLN A 239 7.78 -11.94 19.62
N LEU A 240 8.74 -11.13 19.16
CA LEU A 240 9.89 -11.59 18.40
C LEU A 240 11.18 -11.12 19.08
N ASP A 241 12.19 -11.99 19.14
CA ASP A 241 13.56 -11.57 19.44
C ASP A 241 14.27 -11.04 18.17
N GLN A 242 15.44 -10.43 18.37
CA GLN A 242 16.24 -9.87 17.28
C GLN A 242 16.63 -10.89 16.21
N GLU A 243 17.02 -12.09 16.60
CA GLU A 243 17.49 -13.12 15.67
C GLU A 243 16.31 -13.64 14.83
N SER A 244 15.22 -14.00 15.49
CA SER A 244 13.96 -14.41 14.85
C SER A 244 13.44 -13.35 13.88
N TRP A 245 13.52 -12.07 14.26
CA TRP A 245 13.12 -10.95 13.41
C TRP A 245 13.99 -10.83 12.16
N CYS A 246 15.32 -10.79 12.32
CA CYS A 246 16.24 -10.64 11.19
C CYS A 246 16.11 -11.82 10.20
N ASP A 247 15.98 -13.02 10.75
CA ASP A 247 15.78 -14.25 10.00
C ASP A 247 14.44 -14.25 9.24
N LEU A 248 13.34 -13.81 9.88
CA LEU A 248 12.04 -13.61 9.24
C LEU A 248 12.13 -12.65 8.05
N VAL A 249 12.74 -11.48 8.22
CA VAL A 249 12.86 -10.46 7.17
C VAL A 249 13.79 -10.95 6.04
N ALA A 250 14.91 -11.58 6.36
CA ALA A 250 15.86 -12.10 5.37
C ALA A 250 15.28 -13.23 4.51
N HIS A 251 14.45 -14.09 5.11
CA HIS A 251 13.99 -15.33 4.49
C HIS A 251 12.49 -15.37 4.19
N PHE A 252 11.76 -14.25 4.36
CA PHE A 252 10.31 -14.16 4.15
C PHE A 252 9.82 -14.84 2.86
N GLY A 253 10.37 -14.46 1.71
CA GLY A 253 9.96 -15.00 0.40
C GLY A 253 10.35 -16.46 0.13
N ARG A 254 11.15 -17.08 1.01
CA ARG A 254 11.41 -18.54 1.02
C ARG A 254 10.54 -19.28 2.03
N ARG A 255 10.14 -18.62 3.12
CA ARG A 255 9.33 -19.22 4.20
C ARG A 255 7.84 -19.24 3.86
N PHE A 256 7.36 -18.19 3.20
CA PHE A 256 5.93 -18.03 2.93
C PHE A 256 5.64 -17.99 1.44
N PHE A 257 4.73 -18.86 1.01
CA PHE A 257 4.32 -18.97 -0.40
C PHE A 257 2.85 -18.60 -0.63
N VAL A 258 1.96 -18.99 0.28
CA VAL A 258 0.51 -18.78 0.17
C VAL A 258 -0.01 -17.90 1.31
N VAL A 259 0.47 -18.15 2.51
CA VAL A 259 0.08 -17.46 3.75
C VAL A 259 1.33 -17.14 4.55
N ALA A 260 1.33 -15.99 5.21
CA ALA A 260 2.36 -15.58 6.16
C ALA A 260 1.72 -15.11 7.47
N GLY A 261 2.28 -15.57 8.58
CA GLY A 261 1.87 -15.23 9.94
C GLY A 261 2.50 -16.19 10.96
N ALA A 262 2.27 -15.92 12.24
CA ALA A 262 2.63 -16.77 13.35
C ALA A 262 1.88 -18.11 13.25
N PRO A 263 2.51 -19.24 13.66
CA PRO A 263 1.91 -20.57 13.53
C PRO A 263 0.48 -20.66 14.09
N LYS A 264 0.25 -20.11 15.30
CA LYS A 264 -1.07 -20.08 15.94
C LYS A 264 -2.13 -19.33 15.11
N THR A 265 -1.74 -18.26 14.44
CA THR A 265 -2.63 -17.46 13.56
C THR A 265 -2.95 -18.22 12.28
N ILE A 266 -1.96 -18.93 11.72
CA ILE A 266 -2.13 -19.72 10.50
C ILE A 266 -3.05 -20.92 10.76
N ASP A 267 -2.83 -21.68 11.83
CA ASP A 267 -3.65 -22.86 12.19
C ASP A 267 -5.12 -22.48 12.43
N GLY A 268 -5.36 -21.29 12.99
CA GLY A 268 -6.70 -20.73 13.18
C GLY A 268 -7.38 -20.26 11.91
N THR A 269 -6.66 -20.15 10.79
CA THR A 269 -7.17 -19.59 9.54
C THR A 269 -7.48 -20.68 8.51
N THR A 270 -8.66 -20.62 7.91
CA THR A 270 -9.05 -21.52 6.82
C THR A 270 -8.80 -20.90 5.44
N SER A 271 -8.43 -21.74 4.48
CA SER A 271 -8.35 -21.39 3.07
C SER A 271 -9.74 -21.05 2.54
N ARG A 272 -9.90 -19.90 1.89
CA ARG A 272 -11.19 -19.53 1.27
C ARG A 272 -11.55 -20.39 0.06
N ILE A 273 -10.55 -20.98 -0.60
CA ILE A 273 -10.74 -21.72 -1.85
C ILE A 273 -11.06 -23.19 -1.55
N HIS A 274 -10.40 -23.78 -0.55
CA HIS A 274 -10.52 -25.21 -0.26
C HIS A 274 -11.19 -25.50 1.09
N GLN A 275 -11.51 -24.47 1.89
CA GLN A 275 -12.06 -24.56 3.26
C GLN A 275 -11.21 -25.37 4.26
N HIS A 276 -10.06 -25.91 3.85
CA HIS A 276 -9.10 -26.57 4.73
C HIS A 276 -8.26 -25.58 5.53
N ARG A 277 -7.85 -25.97 6.74
CA ARG A 277 -6.87 -25.23 7.54
C ARG A 277 -5.52 -25.23 6.85
N TYR A 278 -4.78 -24.14 7.01
CA TYR A 278 -3.36 -24.13 6.66
C TYR A 278 -2.61 -24.90 7.75
N HIS A 279 -1.83 -25.90 7.37
CA HIS A 279 -0.93 -26.61 8.27
C HIS A 279 0.49 -26.12 8.00
N VAL A 280 1.18 -25.69 9.07
CA VAL A 280 2.57 -25.19 9.04
C VAL A 280 3.49 -26.25 9.63
#